data_AF-A0A359BHP8-F1
#
_entry.id   AF-A0A359BHP8-F1
#
_cell.length_a   1.000
_cell.length_b   1.000
_cell.length_c   1.000
_cell.angle_alpha   90.00
_cell.angle_beta   90.00
_cell.angle_gamma   90.00
#
_symmetry.space_group_name_H-M   'P 1'
#
loop_
_entity.id
_entity.type
_entity.pdbx_description
1 polymer ?
#
loop_
_entity_poly.entity_id
_entity_poly.type
_entity_poly.pdbx_seq_one_letter_code
_entity_poly.pdbx_strand_id
1 'polypeptide(L)'
;MKIIIAAVLFCFFSFAQATEFVREQGFEVQIQPFPSTFLTREVAGLHGFERSRRQALINVVVLNIQPDGQARGAVSAEVTGFSKNLLGQIQTLNFKEVDEGRGAIYYLAPVRV
;
A
#
# COMPACT_ATOMS: atom_id res chain seq x y z
N MET A 1 -21.48 15.15 42.66
CA MET A 1 -21.52 14.46 41.34
C MET A 1 -20.76 15.25 40.27
N LYS A 2 -19.47 15.50 40.46
CA LYS A 2 -18.63 16.32 39.53
C LYS A 2 -17.51 15.53 38.84
N ILE A 3 -17.42 14.22 39.09
CA ILE A 3 -16.33 13.35 38.58
C ILE A 3 -16.77 12.57 37.33
N ILE A 4 -18.06 12.61 36.97
CA ILE A 4 -18.62 11.76 35.90
C ILE A 4 -18.40 12.35 34.49
N ILE A 5 -18.04 13.62 34.37
CA ILE A 5 -17.99 14.31 33.06
C ILE A 5 -16.60 14.19 32.38
N ALA A 6 -15.54 13.80 33.10
CA ALA A 6 -14.18 13.78 32.54
C ALA A 6 -13.80 12.48 31.81
N ALA A 7 -14.60 11.41 31.88
CA ALA A 7 -14.22 10.08 31.38
C ALA A 7 -14.74 9.72 29.98
N VAL A 8 -15.55 10.57 29.34
CA VAL A 8 -16.19 10.25 28.04
C VAL A 8 -15.35 10.74 26.85
N LEU A 9 -14.27 11.49 27.08
CA LEU A 9 -13.42 12.03 26.01
C LEU A 9 -12.13 11.22 25.78
N PHE A 10 -12.21 9.89 25.84
CA PHE A 10 -11.17 9.06 25.24
C PHE A 10 -11.56 8.83 23.78
N CYS A 11 -11.34 9.87 22.96
CA CYS A 11 -11.45 9.78 21.51
C CYS A 11 -10.66 8.57 21.03
N PHE A 12 -11.37 7.58 20.50
CA PHE A 12 -10.82 6.58 19.61
C PHE A 12 -10.11 7.31 18.47
N PHE A 13 -8.80 7.48 18.61
CA PHE A 13 -7.93 7.87 17.51
C PHE A 13 -7.87 6.69 16.55
N SER A 14 -8.86 6.60 15.66
CA SER A 14 -8.75 5.74 14.49
C SER A 14 -7.64 6.32 13.61
N PHE A 15 -6.47 5.68 13.62
CA PHE A 15 -5.45 5.90 12.59
C PHE A 15 -6.04 5.42 11.27
N ALA A 16 -6.72 6.30 10.54
CA ALA A 16 -7.15 6.02 9.18
C ALA A 16 -5.88 5.91 8.31
N GLN A 17 -5.54 4.70 7.88
CA GLN A 17 -4.60 4.50 6.79
C GLN A 17 -5.39 4.78 5.50
N ALA A 18 -5.00 5.81 4.76
CA ALA A 18 -5.63 6.13 3.49
C ALA A 18 -5.09 5.17 2.42
N THR A 19 -5.85 4.11 2.14
CA THR A 19 -5.64 3.29 0.93
C THR A 19 -6.45 3.94 -0.19
N GLU A 20 -5.77 4.35 -1.26
CA GLU A 20 -6.43 4.82 -2.46
C GLU A 20 -6.75 3.62 -3.35
N PHE A 21 -7.94 3.60 -3.94
CA PHE A 21 -8.31 2.55 -4.88
C PHE A 21 -8.98 3.13 -6.12
N VAL A 22 -8.71 2.51 -7.25
CA VAL A 22 -9.31 2.85 -8.55
C VAL A 22 -10.06 1.63 -9.05
N ARG A 23 -11.34 1.81 -9.43
CA ARG A 23 -12.15 0.74 -10.03
C ARG A 23 -12.36 0.99 -11.50
N GLU A 24 -11.93 0.04 -12.32
CA GLU A 24 -12.05 0.15 -13.77
C GLU A 24 -12.12 -1.23 -14.43
N GLN A 25 -12.95 -1.37 -15.47
CA GLN A 25 -13.03 -2.59 -16.31
C GLN A 25 -13.20 -3.91 -15.54
N GLY A 26 -13.89 -3.88 -14.39
CA GLY A 26 -14.12 -5.07 -13.55
C GLY A 26 -13.00 -5.38 -12.55
N PHE A 27 -12.00 -4.50 -12.43
CA PHE A 27 -10.91 -4.61 -11.47
C PHE A 27 -10.94 -3.48 -10.44
N GLU A 28 -10.42 -3.75 -9.26
CA GLU A 28 -10.03 -2.73 -8.29
C GLU A 28 -8.51 -2.76 -8.12
N VAL A 29 -7.87 -1.62 -8.36
CA VAL A 29 -6.43 -1.42 -8.14
C VAL A 29 -6.28 -0.66 -6.83
N GLN A 30 -5.72 -1.31 -5.83
CA GLN A 30 -5.41 -0.69 -4.54
C GLN A 30 -3.97 -0.22 -4.52
N ILE A 31 -3.76 1.06 -4.19
CA ILE A 31 -2.44 1.70 -4.12
C ILE A 31 -2.21 2.15 -2.68
N GLN A 32 -1.15 1.63 -2.07
CA GLN A 32 -0.83 1.91 -0.67
C GLN A 32 0.66 2.25 -0.51
N PRO A 33 1.01 3.53 -0.32
CA PRO A 33 2.36 3.90 0.09
C PRO A 33 2.58 3.55 1.57
N PHE A 34 3.76 3.05 1.91
CA PHE A 34 4.17 2.88 3.31
C PHE A 34 5.68 3.08 3.50
N PRO A 35 6.16 3.46 4.71
CA PRO A 35 7.59 3.59 4.97
C PRO A 35 8.32 2.26 4.79
N SER A 36 9.46 2.24 4.09
CA SER A 36 10.24 1.00 3.89
C SER A 36 10.68 0.35 5.20
N THR A 37 10.78 1.12 6.28
CA THR A 37 11.10 0.65 7.63
C THR A 37 10.04 -0.27 8.24
N PHE A 38 8.81 -0.28 7.69
CA PHE A 38 7.71 -1.16 8.10
C PHE A 38 7.98 -2.64 7.76
N LEU A 39 8.75 -2.90 6.70
CA LEU A 39 9.19 -4.28 6.41
C LEU A 39 10.07 -4.80 7.55
N THR A 40 9.92 -6.07 7.89
CA THR A 40 10.90 -6.75 8.75
C THR A 40 12.25 -6.84 8.03
N ARG A 41 13.34 -7.02 8.79
CA ARG A 41 14.68 -7.15 8.18
C ARG A 41 14.75 -8.35 7.24
N GLU A 42 14.10 -9.45 7.62
CA GLU A 42 14.04 -10.68 6.84
C GLU A 42 13.33 -10.46 5.50
N VAL A 43 12.12 -9.91 5.51
CA VAL A 43 11.33 -9.65 4.28
C VAL A 43 12.05 -8.65 3.37
N ALA A 44 12.61 -7.58 3.95
CA ALA A 44 13.41 -6.62 3.20
C ALA A 44 14.62 -7.28 2.54
N GLY A 45 15.34 -8.16 3.25
CA GLY A 45 16.48 -8.91 2.71
C GLY A 45 16.07 -9.90 1.61
N LEU A 46 14.99 -10.66 1.83
CA LEU A 46 14.48 -11.65 0.88
C LEU A 46 14.10 -11.00 -0.46
N HIS A 47 13.47 -9.83 -0.42
CA HIS A 47 13.03 -9.15 -1.63
C HIS A 47 14.00 -8.05 -2.12
N GLY A 48 15.10 -7.78 -1.41
CA GLY A 48 16.12 -6.82 -1.82
C GLY A 48 15.73 -5.35 -1.63
N PHE A 49 14.86 -5.06 -0.65
CA PHE A 49 14.47 -3.69 -0.30
C PHE A 49 15.37 -3.11 0.79
N GLU A 50 15.79 -1.86 0.60
CA GLU A 50 16.48 -1.10 1.64
C GLU A 50 15.46 -0.56 2.66
N ARG A 51 15.77 -0.70 3.96
CA ARG A 51 15.00 -0.07 5.04
C ARG A 51 15.62 1.29 5.38
N SER A 52 14.98 2.37 4.95
CA SER A 52 15.49 3.74 5.11
C SER A 52 14.38 4.72 5.49
N ARG A 53 14.72 5.72 6.34
CA ARG A 53 13.80 6.82 6.66
C ARG A 53 13.52 7.75 5.47
N ARG A 54 14.31 7.65 4.40
CA ARG A 54 14.20 8.44 3.16
C ARG A 54 13.59 7.65 2.00
N GLN A 55 13.03 6.47 2.30
CA GLN A 55 12.45 5.59 1.30
C GLN A 55 11.09 5.09 1.76
N ALA A 56 10.10 5.27 0.90
CA ALA A 56 8.83 4.59 0.99
C ALA A 56 8.77 3.46 -0.04
N LEU A 57 7.87 2.51 0.18
CA LEU A 57 7.47 1.51 -0.80
C LEU A 57 6.06 1.83 -1.25
N ILE A 58 5.83 1.78 -2.56
CA ILE A 58 4.50 1.78 -3.15
C ILE A 58 4.07 0.33 -3.30
N ASN A 59 2.96 -0.01 -2.68
CA ASN A 59 2.29 -1.29 -2.88
C ASN A 59 1.13 -1.13 -3.85
N VAL A 60 1.06 -2.01 -4.84
CA VAL A 60 -0.05 -2.11 -5.79
C VAL A 60 -0.60 -3.52 -5.74
N VAL A 61 -1.93 -3.63 -5.59
CA VAL A 61 -2.66 -4.89 -5.65
C VAL A 61 -3.77 -4.75 -6.67
N VAL A 62 -3.88 -5.71 -7.58
CA VAL A 62 -4.95 -5.76 -8.59
C VAL A 62 -5.90 -6.89 -8.20
N LEU A 63 -7.16 -6.55 -7.97
CA LEU A 63 -8.21 -7.47 -7.52
C LEU A 63 -9.34 -7.55 -8.54
N ASN A 64 -9.96 -8.72 -8.69
CA ASN A 64 -11.22 -8.82 -9.41
C ASN A 64 -12.37 -8.21 -8.58
N ILE A 65 -13.29 -7.52 -9.25
CA ILE A 65 -14.58 -7.17 -8.67
C ILE A 65 -15.53 -8.35 -8.87
N GLN A 66 -15.92 -8.97 -7.76
CA GLN A 66 -16.82 -10.10 -7.75
C GLN A 66 -18.27 -9.69 -8.05
N PRO A 67 -19.18 -10.62 -8.38
CA PRO A 67 -20.59 -10.31 -8.65
C PRO A 67 -21.33 -9.62 -7.49
N ASP A 68 -20.85 -9.80 -6.25
CA ASP A 68 -21.36 -9.13 -5.05
C ASP A 68 -20.81 -7.69 -4.87
N GLY A 69 -20.02 -7.21 -5.85
CA GLY A 69 -19.41 -5.89 -5.87
C GLY A 69 -18.14 -5.75 -5.01
N GLN A 70 -17.67 -6.83 -4.39
CA GLN A 70 -16.49 -6.83 -3.55
C GLN A 70 -15.21 -7.13 -4.32
N ALA A 71 -14.14 -6.40 -4.01
CA ALA A 71 -12.83 -6.63 -4.60
C ALA A 71 -12.12 -7.79 -3.88
N ARG A 72 -11.91 -8.92 -4.56
CA ARG A 72 -11.28 -10.12 -4.00
C ARG A 72 -10.57 -10.92 -5.10
N GLY A 73 -9.63 -11.77 -4.70
CA GLY A 73 -8.87 -12.61 -5.63
C GLY A 73 -7.85 -11.78 -6.40
N ALA A 74 -6.63 -11.68 -5.86
CA ALA A 74 -5.55 -10.99 -6.54
C ALA A 74 -5.25 -11.67 -7.88
N VAL A 75 -5.03 -10.85 -8.90
CA VAL A 75 -4.70 -11.30 -10.25
C VAL A 75 -3.31 -10.82 -10.63
N SER A 76 -2.59 -11.64 -11.41
CA SER A 76 -1.32 -11.22 -11.99
C SER A 76 -1.57 -10.13 -13.03
N ALA A 77 -0.71 -9.10 -13.02
CA ALA A 77 -0.78 -7.95 -13.90
C ALA A 77 0.62 -7.43 -14.20
N GLU A 78 0.78 -6.81 -15.37
CA GLU A 78 1.98 -6.02 -15.65
C GLU A 78 1.82 -4.63 -15.06
N VAL A 79 2.56 -4.34 -13.99
CA VAL A 79 2.48 -3.04 -13.29
C VAL A 79 3.68 -2.18 -13.65
N THR A 80 3.40 -1.04 -14.28
CA THR A 80 4.40 0.00 -14.59
C THR A 80 3.95 1.34 -14.05
N GLY A 81 4.90 2.25 -13.80
CA GLY A 81 4.55 3.57 -13.32
C GLY A 81 5.76 4.46 -13.06
N PHE A 82 5.47 5.69 -12.67
CA PHE A 82 6.47 6.67 -12.25
C PHE A 82 5.91 7.55 -11.14
N SER A 83 6.80 8.11 -10.33
CA SER A 83 6.47 9.23 -9.45
C SER A 83 7.04 10.53 -10.04
N LYS A 84 6.39 11.64 -9.73
CA LYS A 84 6.82 12.98 -10.14
C LYS A 84 6.75 13.92 -8.94
N ASN A 85 7.84 14.60 -8.62
CA ASN A 85 7.83 15.61 -7.56
C ASN A 85 7.36 16.97 -8.09
N LEU A 86 7.19 17.94 -7.18
CA LEU A 86 6.69 19.28 -7.52
C LEU A 86 7.63 20.08 -8.44
N LEU A 87 8.92 19.74 -8.45
CA LEU A 87 9.91 20.32 -9.37
C LEU A 87 9.88 19.68 -10.77
N GLY A 88 9.01 18.68 -10.95
CA GLY A 88 8.83 17.97 -12.21
C GLY A 88 9.84 16.85 -12.46
N GLN A 89 10.70 16.52 -11.49
CA GLN A 89 11.61 15.38 -11.61
C GLN A 89 10.82 14.08 -11.58
N ILE A 90 11.11 13.19 -12.52
CA ILE A 90 10.44 11.90 -12.68
C ILE A 90 11.36 10.79 -12.15
N GLN A 91 10.80 9.90 -11.35
CA GLN A 91 11.42 8.63 -10.97
C GLN A 91 10.57 7.49 -11.53
N THR A 92 11.14 6.70 -12.44
CA THR A 92 10.52 5.44 -12.88
C THR A 92 10.45 4.45 -11.71
N LEU A 93 9.28 3.83 -11.53
CA LEU A 93 9.04 2.85 -10.48
C LEU A 93 9.15 1.45 -11.07
N ASN A 94 10.19 0.73 -10.65
CA ASN A 94 10.38 -0.66 -11.03
C ASN A 94 9.68 -1.55 -10.01
N PHE A 95 8.49 -2.02 -10.38
CA PHE A 95 7.68 -2.89 -9.53
C PHE A 95 8.23 -4.32 -9.53
N LYS A 96 8.38 -4.88 -8.34
CA LYS A 96 8.71 -6.28 -8.11
C LYS A 96 7.45 -7.01 -7.65
N GLU A 97 7.07 -8.04 -8.40
CA GLU A 97 6.00 -8.95 -7.99
C GLU A 97 6.44 -9.77 -6.77
N VAL A 98 5.52 -9.91 -5.83
CA VAL A 98 5.61 -10.82 -4.70
C VAL A 98 4.33 -11.65 -4.70
N ASP A 99 4.49 -12.96 -4.91
CA ASP A 99 3.42 -13.95 -4.84
C ASP A 99 3.65 -14.87 -3.64
N GLU A 100 2.70 -14.89 -2.71
CA GLU A 100 2.75 -15.74 -1.51
C GLU A 100 2.01 -17.08 -1.70
N GLY A 101 1.55 -17.40 -2.91
CA GLY A 101 0.96 -18.70 -3.27
C GLY A 101 -0.43 -18.98 -2.69
N ARG A 102 -0.97 -18.09 -1.84
CA ARG A 102 -2.31 -18.19 -1.22
C ARG A 102 -3.30 -17.17 -1.79
N GLY A 103 -3.12 -16.78 -3.06
CA GLY A 103 -3.94 -15.76 -3.71
C GLY A 103 -3.63 -14.33 -3.29
N ALA A 104 -2.43 -14.11 -2.73
CA ALA A 104 -1.90 -12.80 -2.43
C ALA A 104 -0.76 -12.51 -3.41
N ILE A 105 -1.06 -11.68 -4.40
CA ILE A 105 -0.10 -11.16 -5.38
C ILE A 105 -0.07 -9.65 -5.21
N TYR A 106 1.13 -9.10 -5.03
CA TYR A 106 1.30 -7.67 -4.87
C TYR A 106 2.61 -7.18 -5.47
N TYR A 107 2.64 -5.89 -5.80
CA TYR A 107 3.73 -5.28 -6.53
C TYR A 107 4.34 -4.15 -5.71
N LEU A 108 5.63 -4.28 -5.40
CA LEU A 108 6.35 -3.32 -4.57
C LEU A 108 7.38 -2.55 -5.39
N ALA A 109 7.39 -1.23 -5.28
CA ALA A 109 8.43 -0.38 -5.86
C ALA A 109 8.94 0.65 -4.83
N PRO A 110 10.26 0.86 -4.72
CA PRO A 110 10.82 1.92 -3.88
C PRO A 110 10.65 3.31 -4.50
N VAL A 111 10.24 4.26 -3.68
CA VAL A 111 10.18 5.68 -4.03
C VAL A 111 10.98 6.49 -3.01
N ARG A 112 11.77 7.44 -3.49
CA ARG A 112 12.51 8.35 -2.61
C ARG A 112 11.59 9.45 -2.09
N VAL A 113 11.69 9.72 -0.79
CA VAL A 113 10.97 10.78 -0.07
C VAL A 113 11.94 11.78 0.56
#